data_AF-A0A398CWA2-F1
#
_entry.id   AF-A0A398CWA2-F1
#
_cell.length_a   1.000
_cell.length_b   1.000
_cell.length_c   1.000
_cell.angle_alpha   90.00
_cell.angle_beta   90.00
_cell.angle_gamma   90.00
#
_symmetry.space_group_name_H-M   'P 1'
#
loop_
_entity.id
_entity.type
_entity.pdbx_description
1 polymer ?
#
loop_
_entity_poly.entity_id
_entity_poly.type
_entity_poly.pdbx_seq_one_letter_code
_entity_poly.pdbx_strand_id
1 'polypeptide(L)'
;MLMWDKPEVVEGLTVYRDHEDRTLYYVLPSVPGFRIDDNGLPVFKFIKYRFPIDRPDGKKGGGFLIADVEFSVPEDKLAKVKEALQERLDEQARNLGQQTPASPVKFGQLSFLRGTASITVLDDGGSLVEKVINPAAPSLYGKMITPFTAELSAEGATLLEQALQGKGAIVQVAYDLWMPVRLPPVKARIWFKAEKFMEFHQEIDVEENFWSEDDYREKISEKFSQREAGGVQIDPGGVVDQKVIGAVRDWALRNWEDRLAKMVLGDIPPVDRDASKWYTEHDFENISRDVISSRVSSFDIKYEEGSIMEWNPSPRGSLPNITTLTGRDGQPFKWEDFSLTVDLDDPFFRQLRVTTRANADFDKLPLNSVEVKIEYKQGAEHSIKEFDLRSPDDLGKFASFIANDSYKYKYSYQVNYKGSPGLSIARNRKRRRKFDDQRRRHRHSARGCSPGDLNFNQVSEAQVTLQYEDRDNGVDLIEDVFKLDKDHSEHVFPV
;
A
#
# COMPACT_ATOMS: atom_id res chain seq x y z
N MET A 1 -2.56 12.27 -20.45
CA MET A 1 -2.25 10.91 -19.94
C MET A 1 -0.76 10.64 -20.12
N LEU A 2 -0.17 9.86 -19.20
CA LEU A 2 1.23 9.44 -19.29
C LEU A 2 1.49 8.70 -20.61
N MET A 3 2.49 9.16 -21.36
CA MET A 3 2.95 8.52 -22.59
C MET A 3 4.01 7.47 -22.28
N TRP A 4 3.76 6.23 -22.69
CA TRP A 4 4.64 5.08 -22.51
C TRP A 4 5.79 5.09 -23.55
N ASP A 5 6.69 6.06 -23.42
CA ASP A 5 7.90 6.17 -24.23
C ASP A 5 9.15 5.91 -23.39
N LYS A 6 10.34 6.08 -23.96
CA LYS A 6 11.60 5.97 -23.24
C LYS A 6 11.59 6.90 -22.01
N PRO A 7 11.65 6.36 -20.78
CA PRO A 7 11.66 7.20 -19.59
C PRO A 7 12.94 8.02 -19.51
N GLU A 8 12.83 9.21 -18.97
CA GLU A 8 13.96 10.03 -18.57
C GLU A 8 14.30 9.77 -17.10
N VAL A 9 15.58 9.82 -16.76
CA VAL A 9 16.03 9.78 -15.35
C VAL A 9 16.55 11.16 -14.99
N VAL A 10 15.92 11.81 -14.01
CA VAL A 10 16.28 13.15 -13.53
C VAL A 10 16.36 13.07 -12.01
N GLU A 11 17.49 13.46 -11.41
CA GLU A 11 17.73 13.34 -9.96
C GLU A 11 17.49 11.93 -9.38
N GLY A 12 17.75 10.89 -10.20
CA GLY A 12 17.51 9.50 -9.84
C GLY A 12 16.03 9.07 -9.82
N LEU A 13 15.12 9.92 -10.28
CA LEU A 13 13.70 9.62 -10.42
C LEU A 13 13.34 9.38 -11.88
N THR A 14 12.42 8.44 -12.11
CA THR A 14 11.90 8.11 -13.43
C THR A 14 10.79 9.10 -13.82
N VAL A 15 10.97 9.78 -14.94
CA VAL A 15 10.06 10.82 -15.43
C VAL A 15 9.54 10.44 -16.81
N TYR A 16 8.24 10.56 -16.99
CA TYR A 16 7.54 10.41 -18.27
C TYR A 16 6.87 11.72 -18.66
N ARG A 17 6.58 11.88 -19.95
CA ARG A 17 5.88 13.04 -20.49
C ARG A 17 4.40 12.74 -20.67
N ASP A 18 3.59 13.79 -20.70
CA ASP A 18 2.24 13.68 -21.22
C ASP A 18 2.24 13.51 -22.75
N HIS A 19 1.26 12.78 -23.27
CA HIS A 19 1.08 12.55 -24.69
C HIS A 19 0.69 13.79 -25.52
N GLU A 20 0.07 14.80 -24.90
CA GLU A 20 -0.45 16.00 -25.55
C GLU A 20 0.30 17.26 -25.08
N ASP A 21 0.45 17.42 -23.77
CA ASP A 21 1.09 18.61 -23.18
C ASP A 21 2.61 18.40 -22.98
N ARG A 22 3.40 19.09 -23.80
CA ARG A 22 4.87 19.04 -23.76
C ARG A 22 5.50 19.54 -22.46
N THR A 23 4.73 20.29 -21.65
CA THR A 23 5.16 20.87 -20.36
C THR A 23 4.68 20.06 -19.15
N LEU A 24 3.84 19.06 -19.38
CA LEU A 24 3.29 18.21 -18.33
C LEU A 24 4.11 16.91 -18.23
N TYR A 25 4.58 16.62 -17.02
CA TYR A 25 5.40 15.46 -16.72
C TYR A 25 4.76 14.62 -15.60
N TYR A 26 5.06 13.33 -15.62
CA TYR A 26 4.65 12.36 -14.63
C TYR A 26 5.90 11.76 -14.00
N VAL A 27 6.09 11.99 -12.70
CA VAL A 27 7.25 11.48 -11.95
C VAL A 27 6.81 10.25 -11.18
N LEU A 28 7.48 9.12 -11.39
CA LEU A 28 7.25 7.94 -10.58
C LEU A 28 8.07 8.00 -9.30
N PRO A 29 7.47 7.70 -8.15
CA PRO A 29 8.23 7.46 -6.93
C PRO A 29 9.16 6.25 -7.13
N SER A 30 10.37 6.32 -6.58
CA SER A 30 11.37 5.26 -6.74
C SER A 30 11.39 4.26 -5.58
N VAL A 31 11.02 4.71 -4.37
CA VAL A 31 11.06 3.90 -3.14
C VAL A 31 9.88 4.25 -2.22
N PRO A 32 9.34 3.29 -1.47
CA PRO A 32 8.36 3.56 -0.42
C PRO A 32 9.03 4.25 0.79
N GLY A 33 8.24 5.03 1.53
CA GLY A 33 8.67 5.71 2.75
C GLY A 33 7.60 5.67 3.83
N PHE A 34 7.96 5.98 5.08
CA PHE A 34 6.96 6.18 6.12
C PHE A 34 6.14 7.44 5.82
N ARG A 35 4.83 7.36 6.04
CA ARG A 35 3.96 8.54 6.02
C ARG A 35 4.41 9.49 7.12
N ILE A 36 4.63 10.75 6.76
CA ILE A 36 4.92 11.82 7.70
C ILE A 36 3.62 12.59 7.97
N ASP A 37 3.27 12.80 9.24
CA ASP A 37 2.10 13.56 9.66
C ASP A 37 2.29 15.08 9.51
N ASP A 38 1.24 15.84 9.81
CA ASP A 38 1.26 17.32 9.71
C ASP A 38 2.26 17.98 10.68
N ASN A 39 2.70 17.25 11.71
CA ASN A 39 3.71 17.70 12.67
C ASN A 39 5.13 17.41 12.21
N GLY A 40 5.31 16.65 11.11
CA GLY A 40 6.61 16.22 10.63
C GLY A 40 7.09 14.93 11.29
N LEU A 41 6.22 14.17 11.96
CA LEU A 41 6.54 12.91 12.61
C LEU A 41 6.14 11.72 11.73
N PRO A 42 6.97 10.67 11.64
CA PRO A 42 6.58 9.43 10.98
C PRO A 42 5.44 8.74 11.74
N VAL A 43 4.42 8.30 11.01
CA VAL A 43 3.32 7.50 11.54
C VAL A 43 3.80 6.07 11.71
N PHE A 44 4.50 5.84 12.83
CA PHE A 44 5.11 4.57 13.19
C PHE A 44 5.03 4.39 14.71
N LYS A 45 4.67 3.18 15.16
CA LYS A 45 4.68 2.80 16.56
C LYS A 45 5.13 1.34 16.70
N PHE A 46 6.06 1.12 17.62
CA PHE A 46 6.49 -0.21 18.02
C PHE A 46 6.06 -0.47 19.47
N ILE A 47 5.33 -1.56 19.71
CA ILE A 47 4.86 -1.95 21.03
C ILE A 47 5.44 -3.32 21.34
N LYS A 48 6.17 -3.44 22.44
CA LYS A 48 6.76 -4.70 22.90
C LYS A 48 6.20 -5.08 24.26
N TYR A 49 5.90 -6.36 24.46
CA TYR A 49 5.54 -6.85 25.78
C TYR A 49 6.79 -7.15 26.61
N ARG A 50 6.80 -6.74 27.88
CA ARG A 50 7.87 -7.08 28.82
C ARG A 50 7.94 -8.58 29.08
N PHE A 51 6.78 -9.21 29.24
CA PHE A 51 6.63 -10.65 29.38
C PHE A 51 5.77 -11.18 28.23
N PRO A 52 6.16 -12.28 27.57
CA PRO A 52 5.37 -12.84 26.49
C PRO A 52 3.97 -13.24 26.95
N ILE A 53 2.96 -13.01 26.12
CA ILE A 53 1.57 -13.36 26.43
C ILE A 53 1.26 -14.75 25.92
N ASP A 54 0.77 -15.63 26.78
CA ASP A 54 0.19 -16.90 26.34
C ASP A 54 -1.15 -16.66 25.64
N ARG A 55 -1.21 -16.93 24.34
CA ARG A 55 -2.44 -16.81 23.55
C ARG A 55 -3.25 -18.12 23.63
N PRO A 56 -4.57 -18.08 23.36
CA PRO A 56 -5.43 -19.27 23.39
C PRO A 56 -5.01 -20.38 22.43
N ASP A 57 -4.22 -20.06 21.40
CA ASP A 57 -3.64 -20.98 20.41
C ASP A 57 -2.32 -21.63 20.88
N GLY A 58 -1.85 -21.32 22.09
CA GLY A 58 -0.61 -21.82 22.67
C GLY A 58 0.66 -21.08 22.22
N LYS A 59 0.55 -20.06 21.36
CA LYS A 59 1.67 -19.23 20.92
C LYS A 59 1.89 -18.03 21.84
N LYS A 60 3.12 -17.50 21.84
CA LYS A 60 3.52 -16.36 22.66
C LYS A 60 3.51 -15.06 21.87
N GLY A 61 2.65 -14.13 22.24
CA GLY A 61 2.62 -12.78 21.67
C GLY A 61 3.76 -11.91 22.20
N GLY A 62 4.57 -11.33 21.32
CA GLY A 62 5.73 -10.51 21.67
C GLY A 62 5.54 -9.00 21.48
N GLY A 63 4.70 -8.59 20.53
CA GLY A 63 4.47 -7.18 20.28
C GLY A 63 3.73 -6.88 18.98
N PHE A 64 3.62 -5.58 18.68
CA PHE A 64 3.00 -5.04 17.47
C PHE A 64 3.91 -3.98 16.85
N LEU A 65 4.02 -4.04 15.53
CA LEU A 65 4.49 -2.93 14.70
C LEU A 65 3.27 -2.33 14.00
N ILE A 66 3.06 -1.03 14.13
CA ILE A 66 2.02 -0.28 13.42
C ILE A 66 2.71 0.82 12.64
N ALA A 67 2.51 0.87 11.32
CA ALA A 67 3.12 1.89 10.48
C ALA A 67 2.25 2.22 9.27
N ASP A 68 2.17 3.50 8.92
CA ASP A 68 1.63 3.91 7.64
C ASP A 68 2.77 4.13 6.67
N VAL A 69 2.66 3.48 5.51
CA VAL A 69 3.63 3.60 4.42
C VAL A 69 2.99 4.40 3.30
N GLU A 70 3.78 5.29 2.70
CA GLU A 70 3.39 6.03 1.50
C GLU A 70 4.33 5.74 0.34
N PHE A 71 3.79 5.87 -0.87
CA PHE A 71 4.54 5.78 -2.11
C PHE A 71 4.39 7.11 -2.84
N SER A 72 5.25 8.05 -2.46
CA SER A 72 5.24 9.43 -2.93
C SER A 72 6.66 9.88 -3.30
N VAL A 73 6.76 10.90 -4.15
CA VAL A 73 8.04 11.54 -4.45
C VAL A 73 8.34 12.55 -3.34
N PRO A 74 9.51 12.51 -2.69
CA PRO A 74 9.90 13.52 -1.72
C PRO A 74 9.86 14.94 -2.31
N GLU A 75 9.32 15.91 -1.56
CA GLU A 75 9.07 17.27 -2.05
C GLU A 75 10.36 18.00 -2.45
N ASP A 76 11.45 17.75 -1.73
CA ASP A 76 12.79 18.29 -2.02
C ASP A 76 13.33 17.80 -3.37
N LYS A 77 13.16 16.50 -3.66
CA LYS A 77 13.55 15.93 -4.96
C LYS A 77 12.64 16.42 -6.08
N LEU A 78 11.35 16.52 -5.82
CA LEU A 78 10.38 17.00 -6.81
C LEU A 78 10.67 18.44 -7.23
N ALA A 79 11.09 19.30 -6.29
CA ALA A 79 11.54 20.66 -6.58
C ALA A 79 12.78 20.67 -7.51
N LYS A 80 13.80 19.86 -7.19
CA LYS A 80 15.01 19.74 -8.04
C LYS A 80 14.72 19.20 -9.44
N VAL A 81 13.85 18.20 -9.55
CA VAL A 81 13.40 17.68 -10.85
C VAL A 81 12.69 18.78 -11.65
N LYS A 82 11.85 19.60 -10.99
CA LYS A 82 11.16 20.71 -11.66
C LYS A 82 12.14 21.73 -12.22
N GLU A 83 13.15 22.12 -11.45
CA GLU A 83 14.20 23.06 -11.87
C GLU A 83 14.98 22.50 -13.07
N ALA A 84 15.45 21.25 -12.98
CA ALA A 84 16.19 20.60 -14.06
C ALA A 84 15.37 20.46 -15.36
N LEU A 85 14.07 20.16 -15.26
CA LEU A 85 13.18 20.10 -16.42
C LEU A 85 12.89 21.49 -17.00
N GLN A 86 12.76 22.51 -16.16
CA GLN A 86 12.53 23.89 -16.60
C GLN A 86 13.74 24.43 -17.37
N GLU A 87 14.94 24.23 -16.84
CA GLU A 87 16.18 24.67 -17.49
C GLU A 87 16.32 24.08 -18.89
N ARG A 88 16.01 22.78 -19.05
CA ARG A 88 16.01 22.11 -20.36
C ARG A 88 14.98 22.69 -21.32
N LEU A 89 13.75 22.98 -20.85
CA LEU A 89 12.73 23.61 -21.70
C LEU A 89 13.16 25.00 -22.14
N ASP A 90 13.79 25.77 -21.25
CA ASP A 90 14.31 27.10 -21.54
C ASP A 90 15.48 27.05 -22.54
N GLU A 91 16.38 26.08 -22.42
CA GLU A 91 17.44 25.82 -23.41
C GLU A 91 16.88 25.43 -24.78
N GLN A 92 15.89 24.55 -24.83
CA GLN A 92 15.22 24.17 -26.07
C GLN A 92 14.53 25.38 -26.73
N ALA A 93 13.84 26.20 -25.94
CA ALA A 93 13.22 27.43 -26.44
C ALA A 93 14.27 28.39 -27.01
N ARG A 94 15.41 28.59 -26.32
CA ARG A 94 16.54 29.42 -26.83
C ARG A 94 17.07 28.90 -28.16
N ASN A 95 17.30 27.59 -28.27
CA ASN A 95 17.82 26.97 -29.48
C ASN A 95 16.85 27.09 -30.67
N LEU A 96 15.54 27.17 -30.39
CA LEU A 96 14.49 27.37 -31.39
C LEU A 96 14.16 28.84 -31.65
N GLY A 97 14.88 29.79 -31.03
CA GLY A 97 14.58 31.22 -31.14
C GLY A 97 13.23 31.63 -30.55
N GLN A 98 12.68 30.81 -29.65
CA GLN A 98 11.40 31.04 -28.98
C GLN A 98 11.59 31.88 -27.71
N GLN A 99 10.49 32.43 -27.21
CA GLN A 99 10.50 33.27 -26.01
C GLN A 99 10.91 32.47 -24.76
N THR A 100 11.81 33.06 -23.97
CA THR A 100 12.23 32.54 -22.67
C THR A 100 11.77 33.44 -21.51
N PRO A 101 11.42 32.87 -20.34
CA PRO A 101 11.39 31.44 -20.04
C PRO A 101 10.26 30.73 -20.79
N ALA A 102 10.46 29.46 -21.11
CA ALA A 102 9.44 28.60 -21.67
C ALA A 102 8.28 28.44 -20.69
N SER A 103 7.13 27.97 -21.19
CA SER A 103 5.97 27.66 -20.36
C SER A 103 6.36 26.75 -19.17
N PRO A 104 5.83 27.02 -17.97
CA PRO A 104 6.29 26.39 -16.75
C PRO A 104 6.00 24.89 -16.73
N VAL A 105 6.97 24.10 -16.23
CA VAL A 105 6.81 22.66 -16.00
C VAL A 105 5.69 22.39 -15.00
N LYS A 106 4.80 21.47 -15.36
CA LYS A 106 3.70 20.98 -14.53
C LYS A 106 3.89 19.50 -14.23
N PHE A 107 3.43 19.06 -13.07
CA PHE A 107 3.36 17.64 -12.74
C PHE A 107 1.91 17.15 -12.73
N GLY A 108 1.67 16.07 -13.47
CA GLY A 108 0.39 15.38 -13.48
C GLY A 108 0.30 14.39 -12.33
N GLN A 109 -0.92 14.17 -11.82
CA GLN A 109 -1.17 13.11 -10.86
C GLN A 109 -1.25 11.75 -11.58
N LEU A 110 -0.60 10.72 -11.02
CA LEU A 110 -0.72 9.35 -11.50
C LEU A 110 -2.10 8.79 -11.13
N SER A 111 -2.80 8.21 -12.10
CA SER A 111 -4.09 7.55 -11.89
C SER A 111 -3.89 6.04 -11.90
N PHE A 112 -4.23 5.36 -10.80
CA PHE A 112 -4.14 3.90 -10.68
C PHE A 112 -5.52 3.27 -10.83
N LEU A 113 -5.62 2.16 -11.56
CA LEU A 113 -6.85 1.39 -11.75
C LEU A 113 -7.10 0.44 -10.58
N ARG A 114 -6.03 -0.21 -10.12
CA ARG A 114 -6.03 -1.19 -9.04
C ARG A 114 -4.63 -1.30 -8.46
N GLY A 115 -4.54 -1.83 -7.25
CA GLY A 115 -3.28 -2.22 -6.71
C GLY A 115 -3.39 -2.91 -5.37
N THR A 116 -2.32 -3.61 -5.01
CA THR A 116 -2.13 -4.23 -3.70
C THR A 116 -0.79 -3.78 -3.12
N ALA A 117 -0.67 -3.84 -1.80
CA ALA A 117 0.58 -3.52 -1.12
C ALA A 117 0.86 -4.63 -0.11
N SER A 118 2.10 -5.06 -0.03
CA SER A 118 2.57 -6.07 0.91
C SER A 118 3.79 -5.56 1.67
N ILE A 119 3.91 -6.01 2.91
CA ILE A 119 5.05 -5.72 3.79
C ILE A 119 5.67 -7.05 4.22
N THR A 120 6.99 -7.09 4.19
CA THR A 120 7.78 -8.22 4.68
C THR A 120 8.65 -7.71 5.82
N VAL A 121 8.51 -8.35 6.98
CA VAL A 121 9.23 -8.00 8.21
C VAL A 121 9.97 -9.25 8.67
N LEU A 122 11.30 -9.25 8.63
CA LEU A 122 12.20 -10.34 9.06
C LEU A 122 12.09 -11.67 8.30
N ASP A 123 10.92 -12.32 8.27
CA ASP A 123 10.68 -13.69 7.80
C ASP A 123 9.24 -13.86 7.27
N ASP A 124 9.04 -14.80 6.32
CA ASP A 124 7.74 -15.22 5.81
C ASP A 124 7.23 -16.54 6.46
N GLY A 125 8.08 -17.24 7.21
CA GLY A 125 7.84 -18.57 7.76
C GLY A 125 7.01 -18.63 9.04
N GLY A 126 6.44 -17.51 9.50
CA GLY A 126 5.52 -17.48 10.65
C GLY A 126 6.16 -17.63 12.02
N SER A 127 7.51 -17.70 12.09
CA SER A 127 8.26 -17.93 13.33
C SER A 127 8.53 -16.64 14.12
N LEU A 128 8.77 -15.54 13.40
CA LEU A 128 9.07 -14.22 13.95
C LEU A 128 7.89 -13.25 13.82
N VAL A 129 7.10 -13.41 12.76
CA VAL A 129 5.89 -12.64 12.48
C VAL A 129 4.71 -13.58 12.49
N GLU A 130 3.75 -13.34 13.38
CA GLU A 130 2.56 -14.18 13.51
C GLU A 130 1.53 -13.84 12.43
N LYS A 131 1.34 -12.55 12.17
CA LYS A 131 0.34 -12.06 11.24
C LYS A 131 0.66 -10.66 10.77
N VAL A 132 0.42 -10.40 9.50
CA VAL A 132 0.38 -9.05 8.94
C VAL A 132 -1.06 -8.72 8.59
N ILE A 133 -1.50 -7.53 8.98
CA ILE A 133 -2.83 -6.97 8.75
C ILE A 133 -2.65 -5.67 7.98
N ASN A 134 -3.31 -5.57 6.84
CA ASN A 134 -3.33 -4.38 6.00
C ASN A 134 -4.65 -4.33 5.21
N PRO A 135 -5.07 -3.14 4.76
CA PRO A 135 -6.12 -3.06 3.75
C PRO A 135 -5.55 -3.66 2.47
N ALA A 136 -6.30 -4.56 1.84
CA ALA A 136 -5.85 -5.30 0.65
C ALA A 136 -5.39 -4.39 -0.51
N ALA A 137 -5.83 -3.13 -0.51
CA ALA A 137 -5.43 -2.10 -1.46
C ALA A 137 -4.93 -0.82 -0.74
N PRO A 138 -3.93 -0.12 -1.31
CA PRO A 138 -3.55 1.23 -0.89
C PRO A 138 -4.67 2.22 -1.20
N SER A 139 -4.51 3.49 -0.80
CA SER A 139 -5.51 4.53 -1.11
C SER A 139 -5.83 4.70 -2.60
N LEU A 140 -4.96 4.30 -3.53
CA LEU A 140 -5.09 4.46 -5.00
C LEU A 140 -5.21 5.92 -5.49
N TYR A 141 -5.13 6.89 -4.58
CA TYR A 141 -5.06 8.33 -4.85
C TYR A 141 -4.02 8.99 -3.94
N GLY A 142 -3.60 10.21 -4.30
CA GLY A 142 -2.67 11.01 -3.52
C GLY A 142 -1.32 10.30 -3.32
N LYS A 143 -0.89 10.17 -2.06
CA LYS A 143 0.39 9.58 -1.66
C LYS A 143 0.38 8.04 -1.53
N MET A 144 -0.69 7.36 -1.98
CA MET A 144 -0.77 5.89 -1.99
C MET A 144 -0.56 5.25 -0.61
N ILE A 145 -1.20 5.85 0.39
CA ILE A 145 -1.01 5.49 1.80
C ILE A 145 -1.57 4.09 2.06
N THR A 146 -0.82 3.27 2.77
CA THR A 146 -1.22 1.95 3.25
C THR A 146 -0.84 1.77 4.72
N PRO A 147 -1.82 1.62 5.63
CA PRO A 147 -1.55 1.24 7.01
C PRO A 147 -1.22 -0.25 7.10
N PHE A 148 -0.14 -0.57 7.82
CA PHE A 148 0.28 -1.94 8.12
C PHE A 148 0.33 -2.15 9.62
N THR A 149 -0.18 -3.29 10.07
CA THR A 149 -0.01 -3.79 11.43
C THR A 149 0.59 -5.19 11.37
N ALA A 150 1.78 -5.38 11.93
CA ALA A 150 2.41 -6.69 12.04
C ALA A 150 2.41 -7.14 13.51
N GLU A 151 1.84 -8.31 13.76
CA GLU A 151 1.90 -9.02 15.03
C GLU A 151 3.18 -9.85 15.08
N LEU A 152 3.93 -9.72 16.17
CA LEU A 152 5.24 -10.32 16.32
C LEU A 152 5.23 -11.37 17.43
N SER A 153 6.02 -12.42 17.26
CA SER A 153 6.36 -13.35 18.34
C SER A 153 7.32 -12.68 19.34
N ALA A 154 7.56 -13.30 20.50
CA ALA A 154 8.46 -12.77 21.52
C ALA A 154 9.89 -12.56 20.99
N GLU A 155 10.37 -13.52 20.22
CA GLU A 155 11.66 -13.51 19.55
C GLU A 155 11.68 -12.47 18.42
N GLY A 156 10.63 -12.43 17.60
CA GLY A 156 10.49 -11.48 16.49
C GLY A 156 10.46 -10.03 16.96
N ALA A 157 9.74 -9.72 18.04
CA ALA A 157 9.71 -8.38 18.63
C ALA A 157 11.09 -7.94 19.13
N THR A 158 11.83 -8.84 19.79
CA THR A 158 13.18 -8.51 20.29
C THR A 158 14.18 -8.32 19.15
N LEU A 159 14.12 -9.17 18.12
CA LEU A 159 14.99 -9.04 16.95
C LEU A 159 14.69 -7.76 16.15
N LEU A 160 13.41 -7.47 15.90
CA LEU A 160 13.00 -6.31 15.13
C LEU A 160 13.39 -5.01 15.83
N GLU A 161 13.23 -4.93 17.16
CA GLU A 161 13.69 -3.78 17.96
C GLU A 161 15.18 -3.52 17.77
N GLN A 162 16.02 -4.54 17.89
CA GLN A 162 17.47 -4.41 17.69
C GLN A 162 17.81 -4.02 16.24
N ALA A 163 17.11 -4.59 15.26
CA ALA A 163 17.34 -4.30 13.85
C ALA A 163 16.97 -2.85 13.47
N LEU A 164 15.84 -2.34 13.98
CA LEU A 164 15.38 -0.98 13.71
C LEU A 164 16.20 0.10 14.43
N GLN A 165 16.84 -0.25 15.56
CA GLN A 165 17.81 0.61 16.23
C GLN A 165 19.19 0.61 15.54
N GLY A 166 19.50 -0.46 14.80
CA GLY A 166 20.75 -0.62 14.08
C GLY A 166 20.86 0.22 12.80
N LYS A 167 21.93 -0.03 12.03
CA LYS A 167 22.11 0.53 10.68
C LYS A 167 21.68 -0.51 9.63
N GLY A 168 20.77 -0.13 8.74
CA GLY A 168 20.32 -0.97 7.61
C GLY A 168 18.81 -1.22 7.64
N ALA A 169 18.18 -1.16 6.48
CA ALA A 169 16.73 -1.30 6.32
C ALA A 169 16.32 -2.78 6.34
N ILE A 170 15.45 -3.17 7.28
CA ILE A 170 14.99 -4.57 7.43
C ILE A 170 13.53 -4.79 7.03
N VAL A 171 12.76 -3.71 6.93
CA VAL A 171 11.35 -3.76 6.54
C VAL A 171 11.26 -3.50 5.05
N GLN A 172 10.73 -4.47 4.30
CA GLN A 172 10.55 -4.36 2.87
C GLN A 172 9.09 -4.16 2.52
N VAL A 173 8.82 -3.29 1.56
CA VAL A 173 7.47 -3.02 1.06
C VAL A 173 7.47 -3.17 -0.45
N ALA A 174 6.49 -3.91 -0.95
CA ALA A 174 6.24 -4.08 -2.37
C ALA A 174 4.82 -3.62 -2.69
N TYR A 175 4.71 -2.88 -3.78
CA TYR A 175 3.45 -2.45 -4.34
C TYR A 175 3.26 -3.12 -5.70
N ASP A 176 2.07 -3.66 -5.92
CA ASP A 176 1.61 -4.17 -7.20
C ASP A 176 0.55 -3.19 -7.71
N LEU A 177 0.90 -2.29 -8.62
CA LEU A 177 0.04 -1.18 -9.06
C LEU A 177 -0.20 -1.29 -10.56
N TRP A 178 -1.44 -1.06 -10.99
CA TRP A 178 -1.79 -1.06 -12.41
C TRP A 178 -2.34 0.31 -12.79
N MET A 179 -1.83 0.89 -13.86
CA MET A 179 -2.26 2.19 -14.36
C MET A 179 -2.42 2.22 -15.88
N PRO A 180 -3.32 3.07 -16.41
CA PRO A 180 -3.46 3.22 -17.84
C PRO A 180 -2.35 4.14 -18.36
N VAL A 181 -1.62 3.65 -19.36
CA VAL A 181 -0.61 4.43 -20.09
C VAL A 181 -0.98 4.48 -21.56
N ARG A 182 -0.59 5.55 -22.23
CA ARG A 182 -0.83 5.72 -23.66
C ARG A 182 0.41 5.30 -24.44
N LEU A 183 0.27 4.34 -25.33
CA LEU A 183 1.37 3.95 -26.22
C LEU A 183 1.70 5.09 -27.19
N PRO A 184 2.97 5.24 -27.60
CA PRO A 184 3.35 6.14 -28.67
C PRO A 184 2.50 5.80 -29.91
N PRO A 185 1.82 6.80 -30.49
CA PRO A 185 0.85 6.53 -31.53
C PRO A 185 1.53 6.03 -32.80
N VAL A 186 0.83 5.17 -33.53
CA VAL A 186 1.24 4.78 -34.89
C VAL A 186 1.11 6.02 -35.76
N LYS A 187 2.20 6.42 -36.41
CA LYS A 187 2.24 7.57 -37.31
C LYS A 187 2.42 7.09 -38.73
N ALA A 188 1.54 7.52 -39.63
CA ALA A 188 1.73 7.32 -41.07
C ALA A 188 1.82 8.68 -41.77
N ARG A 189 2.83 8.83 -42.64
CA ARG A 189 3.00 10.00 -43.50
C ARG A 189 3.01 9.55 -44.95
N ILE A 190 2.12 10.13 -45.74
CA ILE A 190 2.05 9.92 -47.18
C ILE A 190 2.42 11.24 -47.83
N TRP A 191 3.44 11.24 -48.68
CA TRP A 191 3.84 12.45 -49.38
C TRP A 191 4.10 12.15 -50.85
N PHE A 192 3.84 13.14 -51.69
CA PHE A 192 4.10 13.08 -53.12
C PHE A 192 4.33 14.48 -53.66
N LYS A 193 5.26 14.59 -54.60
CA LYS A 193 5.56 15.80 -55.37
C LYS A 193 5.87 15.40 -56.80
N ALA A 194 5.15 16.00 -57.73
CA ALA A 194 5.37 15.90 -59.16
C ALA A 194 5.57 17.28 -59.76
N GLU A 195 6.48 17.37 -60.72
CA GLU A 195 6.82 18.58 -61.45
C GLU A 195 7.06 18.22 -62.92
N LYS A 196 6.33 18.89 -63.81
CA LYS A 196 6.59 18.91 -65.25
C LYS A 196 7.05 20.32 -65.62
N PHE A 197 8.17 20.42 -66.30
CA PHE A 197 8.75 21.67 -66.76
C PHE A 197 9.09 21.57 -68.25
N MET A 198 8.68 22.58 -69.00
CA MET A 198 8.99 22.77 -70.41
C MET A 198 9.59 24.15 -70.60
N GLU A 199 10.69 24.19 -71.35
CA GLU A 199 11.32 25.40 -71.86
C GLU A 199 11.38 25.28 -73.38
N PHE A 200 10.78 26.24 -74.06
CA PHE A 200 10.75 26.36 -75.52
C PHE A 200 11.42 27.66 -75.91
N HIS A 201 12.41 27.57 -76.79
CA HIS A 201 13.09 28.69 -77.41
C HIS A 201 13.00 28.56 -78.92
N GLN A 202 12.49 29.59 -79.59
CA GLN A 202 12.41 29.69 -81.05
C GLN A 202 13.05 30.99 -81.48
N GLU A 203 14.04 30.88 -82.35
CA GLU A 203 14.73 31.99 -82.99
C GLU A 203 14.47 31.89 -84.49
N ILE A 204 13.91 32.95 -85.08
CA ILE A 204 13.67 33.08 -86.51
C ILE A 204 14.41 34.33 -86.98
N ASP A 205 15.21 34.14 -88.01
CA ASP A 205 15.98 35.17 -88.69
C ASP A 205 15.63 35.11 -90.18
N VAL A 206 15.08 36.20 -90.71
CA VAL A 206 14.71 36.34 -92.11
C VAL A 206 15.59 37.41 -92.73
N GLU A 207 16.46 37.00 -93.65
CA GLU A 207 17.33 37.91 -94.39
C GLU A 207 16.67 38.24 -95.74
N GLU A 208 16.19 39.49 -95.87
CA GLU A 208 15.58 39.97 -97.10
C GLU A 208 16.64 40.11 -98.21
N ASN A 209 16.36 39.51 -99.37
CA ASN A 209 17.25 39.60 -100.52
C ASN A 209 16.62 40.41 -101.66
N PHE A 210 17.26 41.51 -102.02
CA PHE A 210 16.72 42.45 -103.01
C PHE A 210 16.60 41.87 -104.44
N TRP A 211 17.30 40.78 -104.75
CA TRP A 211 17.39 40.19 -106.09
C TRP A 211 17.20 38.66 -106.12
N SER A 212 16.82 38.03 -105.00
CA SER A 212 16.54 36.59 -104.89
C SER A 212 15.43 36.32 -103.87
N GLU A 213 15.06 35.06 -103.68
CA GLU A 213 14.16 34.68 -102.59
C GLU A 213 14.84 34.96 -101.22
N ASP A 214 14.03 35.30 -100.22
CA ASP A 214 14.49 35.60 -98.86
C ASP A 214 15.01 34.34 -98.16
N ASP A 215 16.04 34.51 -97.33
CA ASP A 215 16.62 33.40 -96.56
C ASP A 215 15.90 33.28 -95.22
N TYR A 216 15.04 32.26 -95.08
CA TYR A 216 14.38 31.93 -93.81
C TYR A 216 15.21 30.93 -93.01
N ARG A 217 15.66 31.32 -91.81
CA ARG A 217 16.32 30.42 -90.85
C ARG A 217 15.54 30.36 -89.55
N GLU A 218 15.20 29.14 -89.15
CA GLU A 218 14.52 28.88 -87.89
C GLU A 218 15.29 27.86 -87.05
N LYS A 219 15.50 28.21 -85.79
CA LYS A 219 16.12 27.35 -84.79
C LYS A 219 15.18 27.18 -83.61
N ILE A 220 14.78 25.92 -83.38
CA ILE A 220 13.93 25.54 -82.26
C ILE A 220 14.75 24.71 -81.27
N SER A 221 14.71 25.08 -80.00
CA SER A 221 15.25 24.30 -78.89
C SER A 221 14.16 24.05 -77.86
N GLU A 222 13.92 22.77 -77.56
CA GLU A 222 12.95 22.34 -76.57
C GLU A 222 13.62 21.51 -75.49
N LYS A 223 13.32 21.84 -74.23
CA LYS A 223 13.78 21.09 -73.07
C LYS A 223 12.59 20.70 -72.22
N PHE A 224 12.40 19.39 -72.07
CA PHE A 224 11.38 18.82 -71.20
C PHE A 224 12.05 18.13 -70.01
N SER A 225 11.53 18.38 -68.82
CA SER A 225 11.89 17.61 -67.64
C SER A 225 10.66 17.26 -66.81
N GLN A 226 10.63 16.01 -66.35
CA GLN A 226 9.59 15.49 -65.48
C GLN A 226 10.26 14.86 -64.26
N ARG A 227 9.77 15.23 -63.07
CA ARG A 227 10.29 14.73 -61.79
C ARG A 227 9.11 14.34 -60.92
N GLU A 228 9.13 13.13 -60.41
CA GLU A 228 8.10 12.61 -59.51
C GLU A 228 8.77 11.87 -58.36
N ALA A 229 8.36 12.20 -57.14
CA ALA A 229 8.84 11.54 -55.94
C ALA A 229 7.70 11.44 -54.93
N GLY A 230 7.58 10.30 -54.28
CA GLY A 230 6.64 10.12 -53.20
C GLY A 230 6.99 8.90 -52.37
N GLY A 231 6.29 8.76 -51.25
CA GLY A 231 6.48 7.63 -50.37
C GLY A 231 5.47 7.57 -49.24
N VAL A 232 5.37 6.37 -48.68
CA VAL A 232 4.62 6.07 -47.46
C VAL A 232 5.62 5.73 -46.38
N GLN A 233 5.61 6.49 -45.28
CA GLN A 233 6.40 6.24 -44.08
C GLN A 233 5.45 5.84 -42.96
N ILE A 234 5.73 4.73 -42.30
CA ILE A 234 4.95 4.25 -41.15
C ILE A 234 5.92 4.05 -40.00
N ASP A 235 5.67 4.77 -38.92
CA ASP A 235 6.32 4.59 -37.63
C ASP A 235 5.34 3.87 -36.70
N PRO A 236 5.59 2.59 -36.36
CA PRO A 236 4.69 1.81 -35.51
C PRO A 236 4.70 2.29 -34.04
N GLY A 237 5.62 3.15 -33.64
CA GLY A 237 5.73 3.59 -32.25
C GLY A 237 5.90 2.41 -31.29
N GLY A 238 4.95 2.27 -30.35
CA GLY A 238 4.92 1.17 -29.37
C GLY A 238 3.97 0.02 -29.72
N VAL A 239 3.30 0.06 -30.88
CA VAL A 239 2.31 -0.96 -31.24
C VAL A 239 3.01 -2.19 -31.83
N VAL A 240 2.75 -3.36 -31.23
CA VAL A 240 3.32 -4.66 -31.67
C VAL A 240 2.34 -5.53 -32.45
N ASP A 241 1.04 -5.19 -32.44
CA ASP A 241 0.02 -5.95 -33.17
C ASP A 241 0.19 -5.73 -34.69
N GLN A 242 0.59 -6.79 -35.38
CA GLN A 242 0.79 -6.76 -36.84
C GLN A 242 -0.50 -6.49 -37.62
N LYS A 243 -1.68 -6.82 -37.08
CA LYS A 243 -2.96 -6.52 -37.75
C LYS A 243 -3.24 -5.04 -37.78
N VAL A 244 -2.95 -4.32 -36.69
CA VAL A 244 -3.12 -2.86 -36.61
C VAL A 244 -2.14 -2.18 -37.56
N ILE A 245 -0.86 -2.58 -37.53
CA ILE A 245 0.16 -2.04 -38.46
C ILE A 245 -0.20 -2.33 -39.92
N GLY A 246 -0.70 -3.55 -40.20
CA GLY A 246 -1.17 -3.95 -41.52
C GLY A 246 -2.35 -3.11 -42.01
N ALA A 247 -3.36 -2.89 -41.17
CA ALA A 247 -4.51 -2.06 -41.52
C ALA A 247 -4.12 -0.60 -41.80
N VAL A 248 -3.21 -0.02 -41.02
CA VAL A 248 -2.69 1.34 -41.25
C VAL A 248 -1.88 1.39 -42.55
N ARG A 249 -1.09 0.35 -42.86
CA ARG A 249 -0.36 0.25 -44.13
C ARG A 249 -1.31 0.17 -45.32
N ASP A 250 -2.33 -0.67 -45.25
CA ASP A 250 -3.32 -0.81 -46.31
C ASP A 250 -4.12 0.49 -46.52
N TRP A 251 -4.52 1.14 -45.42
CA TRP A 251 -5.15 2.47 -45.47
C TRP A 251 -4.23 3.49 -46.16
N ALA A 252 -2.94 3.51 -45.80
CA ALA A 252 -1.99 4.47 -46.35
C ALA A 252 -1.74 4.24 -47.84
N LEU A 253 -1.59 2.99 -48.28
CA LEU A 253 -1.42 2.62 -49.68
C LEU A 253 -2.66 2.98 -50.51
N ARG A 254 -3.87 2.63 -50.03
CA ARG A 254 -5.12 2.98 -50.72
C ARG A 254 -5.30 4.49 -50.86
N ASN A 255 -5.03 5.25 -49.80
CA ASN A 255 -5.09 6.72 -49.87
C ASN A 255 -4.02 7.29 -50.81
N TRP A 256 -2.83 6.69 -50.86
CA TRP A 256 -1.79 7.11 -51.79
C TRP A 256 -2.23 6.90 -53.24
N GLU A 257 -2.73 5.70 -53.59
CA GLU A 257 -3.25 5.36 -54.91
C GLU A 257 -4.42 6.25 -55.33
N ASP A 258 -5.42 6.43 -54.46
CA ASP A 258 -6.60 7.28 -54.72
C ASP A 258 -6.22 8.74 -55.00
N ARG A 259 -5.19 9.24 -54.31
CA ARG A 259 -4.72 10.62 -54.49
C ARG A 259 -3.84 10.75 -55.73
N LEU A 260 -2.98 9.77 -56.01
CA LEU A 260 -2.18 9.70 -57.24
C LEU A 260 -3.07 9.72 -58.49
N ALA A 261 -4.13 8.89 -58.50
CA ALA A 261 -5.08 8.83 -59.60
C ALA A 261 -5.77 10.18 -59.87
N LYS A 262 -5.97 11.00 -58.83
CA LYS A 262 -6.56 12.34 -58.93
C LYS A 262 -5.56 13.44 -59.27
N MET A 263 -4.26 13.18 -59.05
CA MET A 263 -3.19 14.17 -59.19
C MET A 263 -2.35 13.98 -60.45
N VAL A 264 -2.81 13.20 -61.41
CA VAL A 264 -2.20 13.06 -62.74
C VAL A 264 -2.01 14.46 -63.33
N LEU A 265 -0.76 14.88 -63.45
CA LEU A 265 -0.40 16.09 -64.16
C LEU A 265 -0.72 15.85 -65.63
N GLY A 266 -1.80 16.47 -66.13
CA GLY A 266 -2.06 16.52 -67.56
C GLY A 266 -0.87 17.09 -68.33
N ASP A 267 -0.76 16.78 -69.61
CA ASP A 267 0.37 17.21 -70.42
C ASP A 267 0.40 18.72 -70.61
N ILE A 268 1.62 19.27 -70.67
CA ILE A 268 1.83 20.67 -71.05
C ILE A 268 1.43 20.75 -72.53
N PRO A 269 0.46 21.61 -72.91
CA PRO A 269 0.07 21.72 -74.30
C PRO A 269 1.29 22.14 -75.14
N PRO A 270 1.44 21.58 -76.35
CA PRO A 270 2.54 21.95 -77.22
C PRO A 270 2.47 23.45 -77.54
N VAL A 271 3.63 24.11 -77.60
CA VAL A 271 3.71 25.50 -78.02
C VAL A 271 3.38 25.57 -79.51
N ASP A 272 2.53 26.53 -79.89
CA ASP A 272 2.28 26.81 -81.30
C ASP A 272 3.57 27.35 -81.94
N ARG A 273 4.10 26.56 -82.88
CA ARG A 273 5.35 26.82 -83.60
C ARG A 273 5.14 27.75 -84.78
N ASP A 274 3.89 27.95 -85.24
CA ASP A 274 3.60 28.82 -86.36
C ASP A 274 3.76 30.29 -85.96
N ALA A 275 4.94 30.83 -86.29
CA ALA A 275 5.24 32.24 -86.16
C ALA A 275 5.19 32.97 -87.52
N SER A 276 4.77 32.31 -88.59
CA SER A 276 4.82 32.85 -89.96
C SER A 276 4.05 34.16 -90.11
N LYS A 277 2.96 34.34 -89.36
CA LYS A 277 2.13 35.56 -89.34
C LYS A 277 2.83 36.80 -88.80
N TRP A 278 3.87 36.62 -87.96
CA TRP A 278 4.65 37.74 -87.44
C TRP A 278 5.57 38.32 -88.52
N TYR A 279 6.09 37.47 -89.40
CA TYR A 279 6.79 37.91 -90.60
C TYR A 279 5.80 38.41 -91.66
N THR A 280 4.83 37.60 -92.09
CA THR A 280 4.01 37.87 -93.27
C THR A 280 2.94 38.97 -93.09
N GLU A 281 2.46 39.21 -91.87
CA GLU A 281 1.41 40.21 -91.62
C GLU A 281 1.94 41.44 -90.86
N HIS A 282 3.08 41.31 -90.14
CA HIS A 282 3.57 42.34 -89.23
C HIS A 282 5.03 42.78 -89.49
N ASP A 283 5.69 42.21 -90.50
CA ASP A 283 7.02 42.65 -90.99
C ASP A 283 8.15 42.53 -89.96
N PHE A 284 8.11 41.50 -89.09
CA PHE A 284 9.19 41.20 -88.15
C PHE A 284 10.20 40.22 -88.74
N GLU A 285 11.42 40.68 -89.00
CA GLU A 285 12.53 39.88 -89.56
C GLU A 285 13.27 39.03 -88.51
N ASN A 286 13.36 39.53 -87.26
CA ASN A 286 14.09 38.90 -86.17
C ASN A 286 13.15 38.59 -85.00
N ILE A 287 12.81 37.31 -84.79
CA ILE A 287 11.84 36.88 -83.79
C ILE A 287 12.51 35.92 -82.80
N SER A 288 12.49 36.27 -81.52
CA SER A 288 12.89 35.39 -80.41
C SER A 288 11.69 35.14 -79.50
N ARG A 289 11.31 33.87 -79.31
CA ARG A 289 10.21 33.46 -78.44
C ARG A 289 10.70 32.51 -77.36
N ASP A 290 10.51 32.91 -76.11
CA ASP A 290 10.77 32.09 -74.93
C ASP A 290 9.44 31.75 -74.24
N VAL A 291 9.14 30.46 -74.14
CA VAL A 291 7.96 29.97 -73.41
C VAL A 291 8.41 28.99 -72.34
N ILE A 292 8.22 29.40 -71.08
CA ILE A 292 8.47 28.56 -69.91
C ILE A 292 7.12 28.15 -69.33
N SER A 293 6.90 26.84 -69.23
CA SER A 293 5.69 26.29 -68.61
C SER A 293 6.07 25.29 -67.53
N SER A 294 5.54 25.51 -66.31
CA SER A 294 5.72 24.61 -65.18
C SER A 294 4.37 24.18 -64.62
N ARG A 295 4.21 22.88 -64.39
CA ARG A 295 3.09 22.32 -63.63
C ARG A 295 3.61 21.56 -62.43
N VAL A 296 3.15 21.92 -61.25
CA VAL A 296 3.54 21.29 -59.98
C VAL A 296 2.30 20.76 -59.28
N SER A 297 2.37 19.54 -58.77
CA SER A 297 1.33 18.92 -57.95
C SER A 297 1.97 18.25 -56.74
N SER A 298 1.42 18.48 -55.55
CA SER A 298 1.97 17.90 -54.33
C SER A 298 0.91 17.69 -53.26
N PHE A 299 1.11 16.67 -52.41
CA PHE A 299 0.33 16.47 -51.19
C PHE A 299 1.19 15.90 -50.06
N ASP A 300 0.78 16.17 -48.82
CA ASP A 300 1.33 15.60 -47.59
C ASP A 300 0.17 15.30 -46.64
N ILE A 301 -0.04 14.02 -46.32
CA ILE A 301 -1.10 13.53 -45.44
C ILE A 301 -0.44 12.86 -44.25
N LYS A 302 -0.91 13.21 -43.05
CA LYS A 302 -0.44 12.65 -41.78
C LYS A 302 -1.60 11.97 -41.05
N TYR A 303 -1.32 10.80 -40.51
CA TYR A 303 -2.24 10.01 -39.69
C TYR A 303 -1.56 9.62 -38.38
N GLU A 304 -2.30 9.69 -37.29
CA GLU A 304 -1.81 9.41 -35.95
C GLU A 304 -2.90 8.74 -35.12
N GLU A 305 -2.64 7.54 -34.60
CA GLU A 305 -3.55 6.81 -33.71
C GLU A 305 -2.80 6.19 -32.53
N GLY A 306 -3.25 6.48 -31.30
CA GLY A 306 -2.65 5.95 -30.07
C GLY A 306 -3.61 5.04 -29.30
N SER A 307 -3.09 3.92 -28.79
CA SER A 307 -3.81 2.97 -27.94
C SER A 307 -3.49 3.17 -26.45
N ILE A 308 -4.38 2.70 -25.58
CA ILE A 308 -4.20 2.70 -24.12
C ILE A 308 -3.91 1.26 -23.68
N MET A 309 -2.94 1.09 -22.79
CA MET A 309 -2.54 -0.19 -22.21
C MET A 309 -2.48 -0.08 -20.69
N GLU A 310 -2.77 -1.18 -19.98
CA GLU A 310 -2.46 -1.27 -18.55
C GLU A 310 -0.97 -1.58 -18.37
N TRP A 311 -0.29 -0.76 -17.58
CA TRP A 311 1.10 -0.96 -17.20
C TRP A 311 1.24 -1.07 -15.69
N ASN A 312 2.17 -1.92 -15.27
CA ASN A 312 2.51 -2.15 -13.88
C ASN A 312 3.97 -1.76 -13.59
N PRO A 313 4.22 -0.64 -12.90
CA PRO A 313 5.57 -0.25 -12.49
C PRO A 313 6.19 -1.15 -11.40
N SER A 314 5.39 -1.96 -10.70
CA SER A 314 5.79 -2.89 -9.63
C SER A 314 6.85 -2.35 -8.64
N PRO A 315 6.63 -1.17 -8.03
CA PRO A 315 7.64 -0.55 -7.19
C PRO A 315 7.86 -1.33 -5.90
N ARG A 316 9.12 -1.45 -5.50
CA ARG A 316 9.54 -2.19 -4.31
C ARG A 316 10.77 -1.56 -3.70
N GLY A 317 10.89 -1.62 -2.38
CA GLY A 317 12.05 -1.10 -1.68
C GLY A 317 12.03 -1.43 -0.21
N SER A 318 13.08 -1.02 0.49
CA SER A 318 13.16 -1.15 1.95
C SER A 318 12.89 0.20 2.61
N LEU A 319 12.12 0.19 3.70
CA LEU A 319 11.87 1.39 4.48
C LEU A 319 13.13 1.79 5.25
N PRO A 320 13.47 3.10 5.31
CA PRO A 320 14.58 3.56 6.12
C PRO A 320 14.32 3.25 7.60
N ASN A 321 15.37 3.12 8.41
CA ASN A 321 15.18 2.95 9.85
C ASN A 321 14.66 4.24 10.46
N ILE A 322 13.78 4.12 11.46
CA ILE A 322 13.17 5.30 12.09
C ILE A 322 14.23 6.26 12.65
N THR A 323 15.31 5.72 13.20
CA THR A 323 16.45 6.46 13.77
C THR A 323 17.32 7.15 12.73
N THR A 324 17.15 6.84 11.45
CA THR A 324 17.85 7.50 10.34
C THR A 324 17.06 8.64 9.72
N LEU A 325 15.77 8.74 10.05
CA LEU A 325 14.92 9.85 9.64
C LEU A 325 15.15 11.05 10.54
N THR A 326 15.04 12.24 9.97
CA THR A 326 15.24 13.51 10.68
C THR A 326 13.94 14.29 10.80
N GLY A 327 13.72 14.92 11.96
CA GLY A 327 12.62 15.85 12.18
C GLY A 327 12.83 17.18 11.45
N ARG A 328 11.84 18.08 11.60
CA ARG A 328 11.91 19.46 11.06
C ARG A 328 13.07 20.29 11.63
N ASP A 329 13.55 19.91 12.79
CA ASP A 329 14.73 20.47 13.46
C ASP A 329 16.07 19.94 12.90
N GLY A 330 16.02 19.04 11.92
CA GLY A 330 17.18 18.40 11.31
C GLY A 330 17.85 17.36 12.21
N GLN A 331 17.28 17.04 13.37
CA GLN A 331 17.83 16.04 14.28
C GLN A 331 17.25 14.66 13.98
N PRO A 332 18.05 13.57 14.11
CA PRO A 332 17.54 12.22 13.98
C PRO A 332 16.48 11.90 15.04
N PHE A 333 15.44 11.17 14.64
CA PHE A 333 14.43 10.67 15.57
C PHE A 333 15.02 9.68 16.57
N LYS A 334 14.53 9.72 17.81
CA LYS A 334 14.94 8.78 18.86
C LYS A 334 13.98 7.60 18.90
N TRP A 335 14.52 6.41 19.16
CA TRP A 335 13.71 5.19 19.20
C TRP A 335 12.64 5.25 20.29
N GLU A 336 12.95 5.90 21.41
CA GLU A 336 12.10 6.01 22.59
C GLU A 336 10.80 6.80 22.32
N ASP A 337 10.80 7.68 21.32
CA ASP A 337 9.62 8.46 20.94
C ASP A 337 8.55 7.57 20.28
N PHE A 338 8.98 6.52 19.59
CA PHE A 338 8.11 5.65 18.79
C PHE A 338 7.95 4.24 19.35
N SER A 339 8.74 3.86 20.35
CA SER A 339 8.64 2.56 21.01
C SER A 339 7.91 2.66 22.35
N LEU A 340 7.25 1.57 22.73
CA LEU A 340 6.62 1.41 24.04
C LEU A 340 6.82 -0.03 24.51
N THR A 341 7.44 -0.19 25.67
CA THR A 341 7.42 -1.49 26.36
C THR A 341 6.26 -1.50 27.34
N VAL A 342 5.29 -2.39 27.12
CA VAL A 342 4.13 -2.57 27.98
C VAL A 342 4.38 -3.76 28.91
N ASP A 343 4.19 -3.52 30.20
CA ASP A 343 4.08 -4.60 31.18
C ASP A 343 2.60 -4.93 31.37
N LEU A 344 2.19 -6.14 31.03
CA LEU A 344 0.82 -6.59 31.27
C LEU A 344 0.64 -7.17 32.68
N ASP A 345 1.75 -7.39 33.39
CA ASP A 345 1.75 -7.62 34.83
C ASP A 345 1.68 -6.31 35.63
N ASP A 346 1.44 -5.17 34.98
CA ASP A 346 1.20 -3.89 35.65
C ASP A 346 0.04 -4.02 36.65
N PRO A 347 0.19 -3.51 37.90
CA PRO A 347 -0.86 -3.51 38.90
C PRO A 347 -2.23 -3.03 38.37
N PHE A 348 -2.26 -2.15 37.37
CA PHE A 348 -3.45 -1.65 36.69
C PHE A 348 -4.35 -2.76 36.11
N PHE A 349 -3.78 -3.85 35.59
CA PHE A 349 -4.55 -4.94 34.97
C PHE A 349 -4.89 -6.08 35.93
N ARG A 350 -4.33 -6.10 37.14
CA ARG A 350 -4.50 -7.19 38.11
C ARG A 350 -5.87 -7.12 38.79
N GLN A 351 -6.60 -8.23 38.80
CA GLN A 351 -7.89 -8.36 39.48
C GLN A 351 -7.85 -9.42 40.58
N LEU A 352 -8.46 -9.10 41.73
CA LEU A 352 -8.82 -10.08 42.75
C LEU A 352 -10.13 -10.76 42.32
N ARG A 353 -10.05 -12.05 41.99
CA ARG A 353 -11.22 -12.89 41.71
C ARG A 353 -11.44 -13.88 42.85
N VAL A 354 -12.63 -13.86 43.45
CA VAL A 354 -13.01 -14.76 44.54
C VAL A 354 -14.31 -15.46 44.16
N THR A 355 -14.28 -16.79 44.16
CA THR A 355 -15.48 -17.62 44.03
C THR A 355 -15.84 -18.19 45.40
N THR A 356 -17.09 -18.02 45.81
CA THR A 356 -17.64 -18.55 47.06
C THR A 356 -18.80 -19.48 46.76
N ARG A 357 -18.85 -20.59 47.49
CA ARG A 357 -19.92 -21.59 47.44
C ARG A 357 -20.24 -22.03 48.86
N ALA A 358 -21.47 -22.47 49.10
CA ALA A 358 -21.87 -23.08 50.36
C ALA A 358 -21.77 -24.60 50.23
N ASN A 359 -20.77 -25.21 50.88
CA ASN A 359 -20.58 -26.66 50.85
C ASN A 359 -21.40 -27.33 51.96
N ALA A 360 -22.73 -27.26 51.85
CA ALA A 360 -23.66 -27.82 52.82
C ALA A 360 -24.80 -28.57 52.10
N ASP A 361 -25.31 -29.63 52.72
CA ASP A 361 -26.46 -30.39 52.22
C ASP A 361 -27.76 -29.66 52.62
N PHE A 362 -28.23 -28.74 51.78
CA PHE A 362 -29.43 -27.91 52.03
C PHE A 362 -30.75 -28.72 52.09
N ASP A 363 -30.72 -29.96 51.61
CA ASP A 363 -31.85 -30.89 51.63
C ASP A 363 -31.96 -31.61 52.98
N LYS A 364 -30.82 -32.04 53.55
CA LYS A 364 -30.78 -32.77 54.83
C LYS A 364 -30.63 -31.87 56.05
N LEU A 365 -30.08 -30.66 55.87
CA LEU A 365 -29.90 -29.71 56.97
C LEU A 365 -31.04 -28.66 56.97
N PRO A 366 -31.44 -28.14 58.15
CA PRO A 366 -32.49 -27.13 58.25
C PRO A 366 -31.98 -25.73 57.81
N LEU A 367 -31.24 -25.64 56.70
CA LEU A 367 -30.68 -24.40 56.15
C LEU A 367 -31.67 -23.74 55.20
N ASN A 368 -31.86 -22.43 55.36
CA ASN A 368 -32.62 -21.58 54.44
C ASN A 368 -31.68 -20.93 53.42
N SER A 369 -30.63 -20.25 53.90
CA SER A 369 -29.61 -19.65 53.05
C SER A 369 -28.28 -19.44 53.79
N VAL A 370 -27.22 -19.27 53.02
CA VAL A 370 -25.91 -18.80 53.47
C VAL A 370 -25.60 -17.50 52.76
N GLU A 371 -25.67 -16.40 53.48
CA GLU A 371 -25.29 -15.09 52.96
C GLU A 371 -23.79 -14.90 53.12
N VAL A 372 -23.09 -14.53 52.04
CA VAL A 372 -21.65 -14.26 52.05
C VAL A 372 -21.39 -12.85 51.57
N LYS A 373 -20.77 -12.04 52.43
CA LYS A 373 -20.30 -10.69 52.10
C LYS A 373 -18.79 -10.72 51.87
N ILE A 374 -18.35 -10.14 50.77
CA ILE A 374 -16.93 -9.98 50.43
C ILE A 374 -16.64 -8.49 50.30
N GLU A 375 -15.64 -8.01 51.04
CA GLU A 375 -15.14 -6.65 50.99
C GLU A 375 -13.65 -6.65 50.61
N TYR A 376 -13.32 -5.92 49.55
CA TYR A 376 -11.97 -5.54 49.20
C TYR A 376 -11.79 -4.04 49.46
N LYS A 377 -10.78 -3.68 50.26
CA LYS A 377 -10.44 -2.28 50.57
C LYS A 377 -8.92 -2.11 50.65
N GLN A 378 -8.33 -1.46 49.66
CA GLN A 378 -6.89 -1.17 49.57
C GLN A 378 -6.68 0.16 48.83
N GLY A 379 -5.95 1.10 49.42
CA GLY A 379 -5.75 2.43 48.82
C GLY A 379 -7.08 3.14 48.55
N ALA A 380 -7.27 3.62 47.32
CA ALA A 380 -8.53 4.20 46.84
C ALA A 380 -9.58 3.14 46.40
N GLU A 381 -9.16 1.89 46.19
CA GLU A 381 -10.05 0.81 45.76
C GLU A 381 -10.88 0.29 46.93
N HIS A 382 -12.21 0.33 46.77
CA HIS A 382 -13.18 -0.20 47.72
C HIS A 382 -14.34 -0.85 46.98
N SER A 383 -14.48 -2.17 47.14
CA SER A 383 -15.54 -2.96 46.51
C SER A 383 -16.16 -3.90 47.53
N ILE A 384 -17.49 -3.92 47.61
CA ILE A 384 -18.26 -4.80 48.49
C ILE A 384 -19.34 -5.50 47.65
N LYS A 385 -19.48 -6.81 47.80
CA LYS A 385 -20.64 -7.56 47.29
C LYS A 385 -21.13 -8.58 48.29
N GLU A 386 -22.43 -8.84 48.25
CA GLU A 386 -23.13 -9.84 49.05
C GLU A 386 -23.74 -10.90 48.11
N PHE A 387 -23.71 -12.15 48.53
CA PHE A 387 -24.24 -13.30 47.79
C PHE A 387 -25.15 -14.09 48.71
N ASP A 388 -26.37 -14.39 48.26
CA ASP A 388 -27.32 -15.26 48.96
C ASP A 388 -27.26 -16.65 48.30
N LEU A 389 -26.71 -17.64 49.02
CA LEU A 389 -26.51 -19.00 48.53
C LEU A 389 -27.55 -19.92 49.15
N ARG A 390 -28.42 -20.52 48.33
CA ARG A 390 -29.56 -21.35 48.75
C ARG A 390 -29.43 -22.81 48.31
N SER A 391 -28.46 -23.10 47.46
CA SER A 391 -28.12 -24.45 47.01
C SER A 391 -26.60 -24.69 47.01
N PRO A 392 -26.14 -25.95 46.98
CA PRO A 392 -24.73 -26.28 46.81
C PRO A 392 -24.15 -25.82 45.46
N ASP A 393 -25.01 -25.64 44.46
CA ASP A 393 -24.65 -25.24 43.10
C ASP A 393 -24.58 -23.71 42.93
N ASP A 394 -25.05 -22.95 43.92
CA ASP A 394 -25.01 -21.49 43.87
C ASP A 394 -23.57 -20.98 44.02
N LEU A 395 -23.16 -20.14 43.07
CA LEU A 395 -21.82 -19.56 43.02
C LEU A 395 -21.85 -18.04 43.17
N GLY A 396 -21.24 -17.54 44.23
CA GLY A 396 -20.89 -16.12 44.37
C GLY A 396 -19.58 -15.82 43.65
N LYS A 397 -19.61 -14.91 42.68
CA LYS A 397 -18.40 -14.47 41.94
C LYS A 397 -18.12 -13.00 42.23
N PHE A 398 -17.02 -12.74 42.92
CA PHE A 398 -16.51 -11.40 43.21
C PHE A 398 -15.29 -11.11 42.35
N ALA A 399 -15.26 -9.92 41.74
CA ALA A 399 -14.12 -9.40 41.00
C ALA A 399 -13.94 -7.92 41.35
N SER A 400 -12.69 -7.51 41.60
CA SER A 400 -12.29 -6.13 41.88
C SER A 400 -10.85 -5.93 41.44
N PHE A 401 -10.47 -4.74 40.98
CA PHE A 401 -9.07 -4.42 40.69
C PHE A 401 -8.27 -4.34 41.99
N ILE A 402 -7.01 -4.79 41.97
CA ILE A 402 -6.16 -4.71 43.16
C ILE A 402 -5.38 -3.40 43.20
N ALA A 403 -5.18 -2.89 44.40
CA ALA A 403 -4.29 -1.76 44.65
C ALA A 403 -3.12 -2.18 45.56
N ASN A 404 -1.97 -1.53 45.38
CA ASN A 404 -0.76 -1.72 46.19
C ASN A 404 -0.30 -3.19 46.27
N ASP A 405 -0.47 -3.95 45.19
CA ASP A 405 -0.12 -5.38 45.10
C ASP A 405 -0.70 -6.25 46.25
N SER A 406 -1.87 -5.84 46.77
CA SER A 406 -2.49 -6.48 47.93
C SER A 406 -3.74 -7.27 47.54
N TYR A 407 -3.65 -8.60 47.65
CA TYR A 407 -4.78 -9.52 47.47
C TYR A 407 -5.56 -9.78 48.79
N LYS A 408 -5.40 -8.89 49.79
CA LYS A 408 -6.04 -9.05 51.10
C LYS A 408 -7.48 -8.57 51.04
N TYR A 409 -8.41 -9.47 51.35
CA TYR A 409 -9.83 -9.15 51.42
C TYR A 409 -10.43 -9.66 52.74
N LYS A 410 -11.56 -9.06 53.11
CA LYS A 410 -12.40 -9.52 54.21
C LYS A 410 -13.59 -10.26 53.65
N TYR A 411 -14.04 -11.28 54.37
CA TYR A 411 -15.33 -11.86 54.12
C TYR A 411 -16.06 -12.10 55.43
N SER A 412 -17.38 -12.02 55.36
CA SER A 412 -18.26 -12.45 56.43
C SER A 412 -19.31 -13.37 55.84
N TYR A 413 -19.81 -14.30 56.66
CA TYR A 413 -20.94 -15.12 56.25
C TYR A 413 -21.95 -15.23 57.39
N GLN A 414 -23.21 -15.39 57.01
CA GLN A 414 -24.34 -15.56 57.89
C GLN A 414 -25.13 -16.79 57.43
N VAL A 415 -25.31 -17.75 58.33
CA VAL A 415 -26.12 -18.95 58.06
C VAL A 415 -27.52 -18.72 58.62
N ASN A 416 -28.53 -18.84 57.76
CA ASN A 416 -29.95 -18.68 58.11
C ASN A 416 -30.63 -20.06 58.12
N TYR A 417 -31.37 -20.39 59.17
CA TYR A 417 -32.06 -21.68 59.33
C TYR A 417 -33.56 -21.59 59.01
N LYS A 418 -34.15 -22.68 58.52
CA LYS A 418 -35.59 -22.82 58.25
C LYS A 418 -36.36 -22.77 59.58
N GLY A 419 -37.41 -21.94 59.65
CA GLY A 419 -38.34 -21.89 60.78
C GLY A 419 -37.87 -21.16 62.05
N SER A 420 -36.68 -20.54 62.05
CA SER A 420 -36.19 -19.73 63.18
C SER A 420 -35.81 -18.32 62.71
N PRO A 421 -36.73 -17.34 62.74
CA PRO A 421 -36.39 -15.96 62.46
C PRO A 421 -35.41 -15.46 63.54
N GLY A 422 -34.14 -15.26 63.17
CA GLY A 422 -33.14 -14.63 64.05
C GLY A 422 -32.05 -15.54 64.62
N LEU A 423 -32.02 -16.85 64.32
CA LEU A 423 -30.85 -17.68 64.65
C LEU A 423 -29.83 -17.58 63.51
N SER A 424 -28.89 -16.65 63.64
CA SER A 424 -27.89 -16.34 62.62
C SER A 424 -26.49 -16.41 63.23
N ILE A 425 -25.63 -17.28 62.68
CA ILE A 425 -24.22 -17.34 63.08
C ILE A 425 -23.41 -16.50 62.10
N ALA A 426 -22.88 -15.36 62.57
CA ALA A 426 -22.03 -14.47 61.79
C ALA A 426 -20.55 -14.64 62.15
N ARG A 427 -19.67 -14.80 61.16
CA ARG A 427 -18.22 -14.84 61.36
C ARG A 427 -17.48 -13.95 60.38
N ASN A 428 -16.57 -13.12 60.90
CA ASN A 428 -15.66 -12.28 60.10
C ASN A 428 -14.30 -12.94 59.98
N ARG A 429 -13.78 -13.08 58.76
CA ARG A 429 -12.44 -13.62 58.51
C ARG A 429 -11.68 -12.76 57.50
N LYS A 430 -10.37 -12.63 57.73
CA LYS A 430 -9.41 -12.02 56.80
C LYS A 430 -8.70 -13.13 56.05
N ARG A 431 -8.70 -13.09 54.72
CA ARG A 431 -7.99 -14.09 53.92
C ARG A 431 -6.84 -13.44 53.16
N ARG A 432 -5.71 -14.15 53.13
CA ARG A 432 -4.57 -13.85 52.26
C ARG A 432 -4.46 -14.98 51.26
N ARG A 433 -4.50 -14.67 49.97
CA ARG A 433 -4.06 -15.58 48.92
C ARG A 433 -3.07 -14.81 48.05
N LYS A 434 -1.82 -15.26 48.01
CA LYS A 434 -1.00 -15.05 46.82
C LYS A 434 -1.36 -16.19 45.88
N PHE A 435 -1.95 -15.88 44.73
CA PHE A 435 -1.85 -16.80 43.61
C PHE A 435 -0.50 -16.47 43.00
N ASP A 436 0.51 -17.26 43.36
CA ASP A 436 1.84 -17.14 42.79
C ASP A 436 1.79 -17.93 41.49
N ASP A 437 1.51 -17.27 40.37
CA ASP A 437 1.45 -17.93 39.06
C ASP A 437 2.84 -18.17 38.44
N GLN A 438 3.90 -18.11 39.27
CA GLN A 438 5.24 -18.53 38.87
C GLN A 438 5.95 -19.27 40.00
N ARG A 439 5.57 -20.53 40.22
CA ARG A 439 6.46 -21.65 40.60
C ARG A 439 5.64 -22.94 40.73
N ARG A 440 5.56 -23.72 39.65
CA ARG A 440 5.38 -25.18 39.78
C ARG A 440 6.63 -25.76 40.45
N ARG A 441 6.69 -25.71 41.78
CA ARG A 441 7.51 -26.62 42.59
C ARG A 441 6.66 -27.10 43.76
N HIS A 442 6.46 -28.42 43.77
CA HIS A 442 5.82 -29.21 44.80
C HIS A 442 6.21 -28.73 46.20
N ARG A 443 5.21 -28.29 46.98
CA ARG A 443 5.22 -28.40 48.44
C ARG A 443 3.84 -28.88 48.87
N HIS A 444 3.82 -30.12 49.36
CA HIS A 444 2.69 -30.74 50.02
C HIS A 444 2.14 -29.79 51.10
N SER A 445 0.85 -29.46 50.97
CA SER A 445 0.12 -28.79 52.03
C SER A 445 -0.79 -29.83 52.66
N ALA A 446 -0.39 -30.31 53.84
CA ALA A 446 -1.24 -31.09 54.72
C ALA A 446 -2.56 -30.33 54.93
N ARG A 447 -3.67 -30.89 54.46
CA ARG A 447 -5.01 -30.35 54.72
C ARG A 447 -5.50 -30.98 56.02
N GLY A 448 -5.42 -30.23 57.12
CA GLY A 448 -6.19 -30.56 58.31
C GLY A 448 -7.69 -30.42 57.99
N CYS A 449 -8.47 -31.45 58.28
CA CYS A 449 -9.93 -31.35 58.33
C CYS A 449 -10.31 -30.87 59.73
N SER A 450 -10.62 -29.57 59.89
CA SER A 450 -11.44 -29.11 61.02
C SER A 450 -12.90 -29.12 60.58
N PRO A 451 -13.84 -29.59 61.42
CA PRO A 451 -15.25 -29.65 61.09
C PRO A 451 -15.78 -28.24 60.85
N GLY A 452 -16.28 -28.02 59.64
CA GLY A 452 -17.12 -26.87 59.35
C GLY A 452 -18.42 -27.01 60.11
N ASP A 453 -18.61 -26.17 61.13
CA ASP A 453 -19.89 -25.81 61.74
C ASP A 453 -20.80 -26.98 62.22
N LEU A 454 -20.20 -28.03 62.82
CA LEU A 454 -20.95 -29.01 63.61
C LEU A 454 -21.33 -28.44 64.98
N ASN A 455 -22.63 -28.45 65.31
CA ASN A 455 -23.12 -28.14 66.66
C ASN A 455 -23.09 -29.42 67.52
N PHE A 456 -21.99 -29.66 68.22
CA PHE A 456 -21.83 -30.85 69.08
C PHE A 456 -22.75 -30.87 70.32
N ASN A 457 -23.57 -29.83 70.54
CA ASN A 457 -24.67 -29.91 71.51
C ASN A 457 -25.93 -30.58 70.93
N GLN A 458 -25.97 -30.84 69.62
CA GLN A 458 -27.07 -31.49 68.90
C GLN A 458 -26.65 -32.79 68.20
N VAL A 459 -25.34 -33.03 68.05
CA VAL A 459 -24.76 -34.23 67.42
C VAL A 459 -23.64 -34.77 68.32
N SER A 460 -23.73 -36.03 68.77
CA SER A 460 -22.81 -36.61 69.77
C SER A 460 -21.47 -37.05 69.19
N GLU A 461 -21.43 -37.50 67.95
CA GLU A 461 -20.22 -37.83 67.20
C GLU A 461 -20.48 -37.64 65.70
N ALA A 462 -19.44 -37.31 64.94
CA ALA A 462 -19.50 -37.25 63.48
C ALA A 462 -18.39 -38.16 62.90
N GLN A 463 -18.80 -39.19 62.15
CA GLN A 463 -17.86 -40.04 61.43
C GLN A 463 -17.58 -39.41 60.06
N VAL A 464 -16.31 -39.18 59.77
CA VAL A 464 -15.84 -38.57 58.52
C VAL A 464 -14.99 -39.59 57.79
N THR A 465 -15.39 -39.90 56.56
CA THR A 465 -14.61 -40.70 55.63
C THR A 465 -13.94 -39.76 54.63
N LEU A 466 -12.61 -39.78 54.57
CA LEU A 466 -11.82 -39.06 53.59
C LEU A 466 -11.32 -40.05 52.54
N GLN A 467 -11.68 -39.81 51.28
CA GLN A 467 -11.20 -40.58 50.14
C GLN A 467 -10.43 -39.66 49.18
N TYR A 468 -9.30 -40.14 48.69
CA TYR A 468 -8.52 -39.50 47.63
C TYR A 468 -8.02 -40.55 46.64
N GLU A 469 -8.22 -40.28 45.35
CA GLU A 469 -7.73 -41.11 44.25
C GLU A 469 -7.22 -40.20 43.13
N ASP A 470 -6.09 -40.57 42.52
CA ASP A 470 -5.51 -39.86 41.37
C ASP A 470 -4.75 -40.84 40.47
N ARG A 471 -5.51 -41.61 39.69
CA ARG A 471 -4.99 -42.69 38.83
C ARG A 471 -4.09 -42.17 37.71
N ASP A 472 -4.34 -40.96 37.22
CA ASP A 472 -3.54 -40.34 36.15
C ASP A 472 -2.11 -40.01 36.63
N ASN A 473 -1.90 -39.94 37.94
CA ASN A 473 -0.60 -39.72 38.57
C ASN A 473 -0.12 -40.92 39.42
N GLY A 474 -0.71 -42.10 39.24
CA GLY A 474 -0.28 -43.34 39.89
C GLY A 474 -0.60 -43.46 41.38
N VAL A 475 -1.60 -42.71 41.88
CA VAL A 475 -2.07 -42.80 43.27
C VAL A 475 -3.37 -43.59 43.32
N ASP A 476 -3.29 -44.82 43.85
CA ASP A 476 -4.45 -45.65 44.14
C ASP A 476 -5.35 -45.02 45.22
N LEU A 477 -6.60 -45.47 45.32
CA LEU A 477 -7.56 -44.98 46.31
C LEU A 477 -6.99 -45.10 47.73
N ILE A 478 -6.82 -43.95 48.38
CA ILE A 478 -6.50 -43.84 49.80
C ILE A 478 -7.79 -43.45 50.53
N GLU A 479 -8.21 -44.31 51.46
CA GLU A 479 -9.39 -44.10 52.31
C GLU A 479 -8.96 -44.10 53.78
N ASP A 480 -9.40 -43.09 54.53
CA ASP A 480 -9.27 -43.06 55.98
C ASP A 480 -10.60 -42.63 56.62
N VAL A 481 -10.92 -43.25 57.76
CA VAL A 481 -12.18 -43.08 58.46
C VAL A 481 -11.89 -42.75 59.91
N PHE A 482 -12.29 -41.54 60.32
CA PHE A 482 -12.07 -41.07 61.68
C PHE A 482 -13.33 -40.44 62.27
N LYS A 483 -13.39 -40.42 63.60
CA LYS A 483 -14.49 -39.84 64.37
C LYS A 483 -14.07 -38.49 64.92
N LEU A 484 -14.95 -37.52 64.77
CA LEU A 484 -14.84 -36.20 65.38
C LEU A 484 -15.89 -36.07 66.48
N ASP A 485 -15.46 -35.62 67.64
CA ASP A 485 -16.31 -35.34 68.79
C ASP A 485 -15.93 -33.99 69.43
N LYS A 486 -16.58 -33.65 70.54
CA LYS A 486 -16.37 -32.38 71.23
C LYS A 486 -14.92 -32.20 71.72
N ASP A 487 -14.25 -33.28 72.09
CA ASP A 487 -12.92 -33.28 72.68
C ASP A 487 -11.82 -33.57 71.64
N HIS A 488 -12.17 -34.21 70.52
CA HIS A 488 -11.32 -34.53 69.38
C HIS A 488 -11.90 -33.93 68.09
N SER A 489 -11.87 -32.60 68.02
CA SER A 489 -12.47 -31.85 66.92
C SER A 489 -11.56 -31.66 65.71
N GLU A 490 -10.34 -32.20 65.71
CA GLU A 490 -9.42 -32.09 64.57
C GLU A 490 -8.72 -33.43 64.32
N HIS A 491 -8.53 -33.76 63.05
CA HIS A 491 -7.76 -34.93 62.64
C HIS A 491 -6.66 -34.53 61.67
N VAL A 492 -5.43 -34.96 61.97
CA VAL A 492 -4.23 -34.67 61.19
C VAL A 492 -3.76 -35.98 60.58
N PHE A 493 -3.66 -35.99 59.25
CA PHE A 493 -3.18 -37.15 58.50
C PHE A 493 -1.70 -37.42 58.86
N PRO A 494 -1.33 -38.65 59.25
CA PRO A 494 0.06 -39.05 59.22
C PRO A 494 0.48 -39.21 57.75
N VAL A 495 1.42 -38.38 57.30
CA VAL A 495 2.04 -38.51 55.96
C VAL A 495 3.22 -39.45 56.05
#